data_AF-A0A521PSR7-F1
#
_entry.id   AF-A0A521PSR7-F1
#
_cell.length_a   1.000
_cell.length_b   1.000
_cell.length_c   1.000
_cell.angle_alpha   90.00
_cell.angle_beta   90.00
_cell.angle_gamma   90.00
#
_symmetry.space_group_name_H-M   'P 1'
#
loop_
_entity.id
_entity.type
_entity.pdbx_description
1 polymer ?
#
loop_
_entity_poly.entity_id
_entity_poly.type
_entity_poly.pdbx_seq_one_letter_code
_entity_poly.pdbx_strand_id
1 'polypeptide(L)'
;MTALADMEELLASISNKEMVDYMREALTCYGAGAYRGCIVMSYLALFDDLKLKLAELAKINGPAKAIWLEVEKRSGNQEVFESFMADQLQAADLITKAEHKQLELIRDIRNRAAHPSGVHAKAEEARYVYRVVIDDFLSRQLLKTTHAADAVLARLTKDNLFPGNDFDDHILIAKAELAEVNPAAHAYLIAKLVAAQRRGDGEERPPDDREPFGGRRRGHPGLDPPQADRGPVS
;
A
#
# COMPACT_ATOMS: atom_id res chain seq x y z
N MET A 1 -16.11 34.88 -13.69
CA MET A 1 -15.80 33.82 -14.68
C MET A 1 -14.53 33.05 -14.32
N THR A 2 -13.46 33.70 -13.84
CA THR A 2 -12.16 33.08 -13.52
C THR A 2 -12.20 32.00 -12.42
N ALA A 3 -13.03 32.16 -11.39
CA ALA A 3 -13.11 31.20 -10.27
C ALA A 3 -13.79 29.86 -10.64
N LEU A 4 -14.74 29.88 -11.58
CA LEU A 4 -15.41 28.67 -12.05
C LEU A 4 -14.50 27.87 -12.99
N ALA A 5 -13.79 28.56 -13.88
CA ALA A 5 -12.80 27.94 -14.76
C ALA A 5 -11.70 27.23 -13.96
N ASP A 6 -11.22 27.85 -12.87
CA ASP A 6 -10.26 27.25 -11.93
C ASP A 6 -10.82 25.98 -11.25
N MET A 7 -12.10 25.95 -10.87
CA MET A 7 -12.71 24.74 -10.30
C MET A 7 -12.92 23.64 -11.34
N GLU A 8 -13.30 24.00 -12.57
CA GLU A 8 -13.48 23.05 -13.67
C GLU A 8 -12.17 22.35 -14.05
N GLU A 9 -11.05 23.08 -14.04
CA GLU A 9 -9.73 22.53 -14.33
C GLU A 9 -9.32 21.44 -13.33
N LEU A 10 -9.74 21.54 -12.06
CA LEU A 10 -9.45 20.53 -11.04
C LEU A 10 -10.02 19.16 -11.38
N LEU A 11 -11.13 19.08 -12.14
CA LEU A 11 -11.71 17.79 -12.55
C LEU A 11 -10.74 16.93 -13.35
N ALA A 12 -9.83 17.55 -14.10
CA ALA A 12 -8.82 16.84 -14.89
C ALA A 12 -7.78 16.11 -14.03
N SER A 13 -7.65 16.47 -12.75
CA SER A 13 -6.71 15.83 -11.82
C SER A 13 -7.28 14.57 -11.13
N ILE A 14 -8.59 14.34 -11.24
CA ILE A 14 -9.26 13.20 -10.62
C ILE A 14 -8.94 11.92 -11.40
N SER A 15 -8.42 10.90 -10.72
CA SER A 15 -8.03 9.65 -11.37
C SER A 15 -9.22 8.73 -11.70
N ASN A 16 -10.25 8.74 -10.85
CA ASN A 16 -11.44 7.89 -11.00
C ASN A 16 -12.54 8.61 -11.78
N LYS A 17 -12.92 8.06 -12.95
CA LYS A 17 -13.94 8.65 -13.83
C LYS A 17 -15.33 8.74 -13.18
N GLU A 18 -15.71 7.78 -12.35
CA GLU A 18 -17.01 7.83 -11.65
C GLU A 18 -17.07 9.02 -10.68
N MET A 19 -15.94 9.34 -10.05
CA MET A 19 -15.82 10.49 -9.15
C MET A 19 -15.81 11.82 -9.91
N VAL A 20 -15.32 11.84 -11.16
CA VAL A 20 -15.43 13.01 -12.04
C VAL A 20 -16.89 13.39 -12.27
N ASP A 21 -17.77 12.40 -12.47
CA ASP A 21 -19.20 12.66 -12.71
C ASP A 21 -19.87 13.26 -11.46
N TYR A 22 -19.63 12.68 -10.27
CA TYR A 22 -20.08 13.28 -9.00
C TYR A 22 -19.56 14.71 -8.80
N MET A 23 -18.28 14.95 -9.08
CA MET A 23 -17.69 16.28 -8.92
C MET A 23 -18.16 17.27 -9.99
N ARG A 24 -18.58 16.82 -11.17
CA ARG A 24 -19.23 17.68 -12.18
C ARG A 24 -20.63 18.12 -11.72
N GLU A 25 -21.38 17.23 -11.08
CA GLU A 25 -22.65 17.60 -10.44
C GLU A 25 -22.44 18.59 -9.28
N ALA A 26 -21.41 18.39 -8.46
CA ALA A 26 -21.02 19.32 -7.41
C ALA A 26 -20.72 20.72 -7.97
N LEU A 27 -19.95 20.79 -9.07
CA LEU A 27 -19.64 22.04 -9.78
C LEU A 27 -20.90 22.71 -10.34
N THR A 28 -21.83 21.93 -10.88
CA THR A 28 -23.13 22.44 -11.37
C THR A 28 -23.93 23.07 -10.23
N CYS A 29 -23.98 22.41 -9.06
CA CYS A 29 -24.62 22.97 -7.87
C CYS A 29 -23.97 24.29 -7.45
N TYR A 30 -22.64 24.36 -7.47
CA TYR A 30 -21.91 25.59 -7.17
C TYR A 30 -22.26 26.72 -8.13
N GLY A 31 -22.22 26.47 -9.44
CA GLY A 31 -22.54 27.45 -10.47
C GLY A 31 -23.98 27.97 -10.40
N ALA A 32 -24.92 27.15 -9.93
CA ALA A 32 -26.32 27.53 -9.70
C ALA A 32 -26.56 28.23 -8.35
N GLY A 33 -25.53 28.45 -7.52
CA GLY A 33 -25.66 29.01 -6.18
C GLY A 33 -26.18 28.03 -5.12
N ALA A 34 -26.33 26.75 -5.47
CA ALA A 34 -26.72 25.67 -4.56
C ALA A 34 -25.52 25.12 -3.79
N TYR A 35 -24.88 25.98 -2.97
CA TYR A 35 -23.63 25.65 -2.26
C TYR A 35 -23.75 24.44 -1.32
N ARG A 36 -24.92 24.22 -0.72
CA ARG A 36 -25.20 23.02 0.09
C ARG A 36 -25.08 21.75 -0.75
N GLY A 37 -25.61 21.76 -1.96
CA GLY A 37 -25.51 20.65 -2.91
C GLY A 37 -24.06 20.37 -3.29
N CYS A 38 -23.27 21.42 -3.59
CA CYS A 38 -21.84 21.27 -3.89
C CYS A 38 -21.08 20.57 -2.74
N ILE A 39 -21.31 21.00 -1.49
CA ILE A 39 -20.65 20.41 -0.31
C ILE A 39 -21.04 18.94 -0.14
N VAL A 40 -22.33 18.63 -0.21
CA VAL A 40 -22.83 17.26 -0.04
C VAL A 40 -22.32 16.34 -1.14
N MET A 41 -22.36 16.75 -2.39
CA MET A 41 -21.87 15.95 -3.52
C MET A 41 -20.36 15.72 -3.45
N SER A 42 -19.59 16.74 -3.06
CA SER A 42 -18.13 16.59 -2.86
C SER A 42 -17.82 15.61 -1.72
N TYR A 43 -18.60 15.67 -0.63
CA TYR A 43 -18.48 14.74 0.49
C TYR A 43 -18.78 13.29 0.09
N LEU A 44 -19.82 13.08 -0.73
CA LEU A 44 -20.17 11.74 -1.21
C LEU A 44 -19.07 11.16 -2.10
N ALA A 45 -18.58 11.95 -3.06
CA ALA A 45 -17.46 11.54 -3.93
C ALA A 45 -16.22 11.13 -3.12
N LEU A 46 -15.87 11.92 -2.10
CA LEU A 46 -14.76 11.61 -1.20
C LEU A 46 -14.88 10.21 -0.56
N PHE A 47 -16.01 9.92 0.06
CA PHE A 47 -16.17 8.67 0.82
C PHE A 47 -16.38 7.45 -0.07
N ASP A 48 -16.98 7.63 -1.24
CA ASP A 48 -17.13 6.54 -2.22
C ASP A 48 -15.77 6.19 -2.86
N ASP A 49 -14.97 7.20 -3.23
CA ASP A 49 -13.60 7.01 -3.71
C ASP A 49 -12.70 6.33 -2.66
N LEU A 50 -12.80 6.73 -1.39
CA LEU A 50 -12.09 6.07 -0.29
C LEU A 50 -12.53 4.62 -0.12
N LYS A 51 -13.83 4.32 -0.30
CA LYS A 51 -14.33 2.94 -0.23
C LYS A 51 -13.76 2.09 -1.36
N LEU A 52 -13.70 2.62 -2.58
CA LEU A 52 -13.08 1.95 -3.74
C LEU A 52 -11.59 1.72 -3.52
N LYS A 53 -10.85 2.74 -3.07
CA LYS A 53 -9.43 2.61 -2.74
C LYS A 53 -9.20 1.56 -1.65
N LEU A 54 -10.07 1.52 -0.63
CA LEU A 54 -10.02 0.53 0.44
C LEU A 54 -10.33 -0.88 -0.07
N ALA A 55 -11.29 -1.03 -0.98
CA ALA A 55 -11.62 -2.32 -1.62
C ALA A 55 -10.43 -2.89 -2.41
N GLU A 56 -9.71 -2.03 -3.14
CA GLU A 56 -8.49 -2.45 -3.84
C GLU A 56 -7.38 -2.86 -2.86
N LEU A 57 -7.20 -2.08 -1.77
CA LEU A 57 -6.21 -2.42 -0.75
C LEU A 57 -6.58 -3.71 0.02
N ALA A 58 -7.86 -3.98 0.23
CA ALA A 58 -8.37 -5.17 0.92
C ALA A 58 -8.02 -6.49 0.22
N LYS A 59 -7.73 -6.47 -1.09
CA LYS A 59 -7.29 -7.65 -1.84
C LYS A 59 -5.93 -8.17 -1.34
N ILE A 60 -5.08 -7.28 -0.82
CA ILE A 60 -3.67 -7.55 -0.53
C ILE A 60 -3.25 -7.22 0.90
N ASN A 61 -4.07 -6.51 1.68
CA ASN A 61 -3.78 -6.11 3.05
C ASN A 61 -4.86 -6.65 4.01
N GLY A 62 -4.46 -7.51 4.94
CA GLY A 62 -5.36 -8.15 5.92
C GLY A 62 -6.12 -7.16 6.82
N PRO A 63 -5.43 -6.21 7.47
CA PRO A 63 -6.10 -5.12 8.21
C PRO A 63 -7.11 -4.33 7.37
N ALA A 64 -6.73 -3.91 6.16
CA ALA A 64 -7.62 -3.20 5.24
C ALA A 64 -8.84 -4.04 4.86
N LYS A 65 -8.67 -5.36 4.68
CA LYS A 65 -9.78 -6.29 4.42
C LYS A 65 -10.79 -6.35 5.55
N ALA A 66 -10.33 -6.38 6.80
CA ALA A 66 -11.22 -6.37 7.96
C ALA A 66 -12.04 -5.07 8.02
N ILE A 67 -11.40 -3.92 7.76
CA ILE A 67 -12.07 -2.62 7.72
C ILE A 67 -13.08 -2.59 6.57
N TRP A 68 -12.69 -3.01 5.37
CA TRP A 68 -13.54 -3.03 4.19
C TRP A 68 -14.82 -3.86 4.41
N LEU A 69 -14.69 -5.07 4.98
CA LEU A 69 -15.85 -5.94 5.25
C LEU A 69 -16.85 -5.28 6.21
N GLU A 70 -16.37 -4.60 7.25
CA GLU A 70 -17.24 -3.92 8.20
C GLU A 70 -17.85 -2.64 7.59
N VAL A 71 -17.11 -1.91 6.74
CA VAL A 71 -17.64 -0.78 5.96
C VAL A 71 -18.76 -1.23 5.02
N GLU A 72 -18.55 -2.31 4.26
CA GLU A 72 -19.57 -2.86 3.35
C GLU A 72 -20.81 -3.31 4.11
N LYS A 73 -20.64 -3.99 5.25
CA LYS A 73 -21.75 -4.42 6.10
C LYS A 73 -22.56 -3.22 6.61
N ARG A 74 -21.90 -2.18 7.13
CA ARG A 74 -22.57 -0.96 7.60
C ARG A 74 -23.28 -0.23 6.46
N SER A 75 -22.62 -0.10 5.32
CA SER A 75 -23.22 0.48 4.11
C SER A 75 -24.47 -0.28 3.68
N GLY A 76 -24.44 -1.62 3.68
CA GLY A 76 -25.59 -2.46 3.33
C GLY A 76 -26.74 -2.34 4.33
N ASN A 77 -26.44 -2.11 5.61
CA ASN A 77 -27.42 -1.86 6.66
C ASN A 77 -27.92 -0.41 6.72
N GLN A 78 -27.45 0.47 5.82
CA GLN A 78 -27.71 1.92 5.87
C GLN A 78 -27.25 2.60 7.18
N GLU A 79 -26.20 2.05 7.80
CA GLU A 79 -25.55 2.62 8.97
C GLU A 79 -24.47 3.63 8.56
N VAL A 80 -24.18 4.60 9.43
CA VAL A 80 -23.09 5.58 9.22
C VAL A 80 -21.75 4.83 9.22
N PHE A 81 -21.08 4.82 8.08
CA PHE A 81 -19.79 4.13 7.90
C PHE A 81 -18.62 5.10 7.77
N GLU A 82 -18.86 6.36 7.42
CA GLU A 82 -17.82 7.33 7.06
C GLU A 82 -16.90 7.64 8.25
N SER A 83 -17.51 7.85 9.43
CA SER A 83 -16.76 8.11 10.66
C SER A 83 -15.97 6.89 11.11
N PHE A 84 -16.62 5.72 11.05
CA PHE A 84 -15.97 4.45 11.34
C PHE A 84 -14.77 4.20 10.42
N MET A 85 -14.95 4.40 9.11
CA MET A 85 -13.90 4.20 8.11
C MET A 85 -12.71 5.14 8.38
N ALA A 86 -12.95 6.44 8.62
CA ALA A 86 -11.88 7.39 8.91
C ALA A 86 -11.06 6.95 10.15
N ASP A 87 -11.74 6.61 11.25
CA ASP A 87 -11.10 6.20 12.50
C ASP A 87 -10.29 4.91 12.35
N GLN A 88 -10.85 3.91 11.64
CA GLN A 88 -10.16 2.64 11.42
C GLN A 88 -8.98 2.77 10.46
N LEU A 89 -9.08 3.59 9.42
CA LEU A 89 -7.97 3.88 8.52
C LEU A 89 -6.80 4.51 9.28
N GLN A 90 -7.07 5.43 10.20
CA GLN A 90 -6.04 6.03 11.04
C GLN A 90 -5.45 5.01 12.03
N ALA A 91 -6.30 4.23 12.71
CA ALA A 91 -5.85 3.23 13.68
C ALA A 91 -4.98 2.14 13.05
N ALA A 92 -5.23 1.81 11.78
CA ALA A 92 -4.43 0.87 10.99
C ALA A 92 -3.21 1.53 10.30
N ASP A 93 -2.91 2.81 10.59
CA ASP A 93 -1.85 3.62 9.97
C ASP A 93 -1.92 3.69 8.43
N LEU A 94 -3.11 3.47 7.85
CA LEU A 94 -3.36 3.54 6.41
C LEU A 94 -3.50 4.99 5.90
N ILE A 95 -3.86 5.90 6.80
CA ILE A 95 -3.84 7.36 6.61
C ILE A 95 -3.10 8.02 7.78
N THR A 96 -2.59 9.21 7.54
CA THR A 96 -1.92 10.06 8.53
C THR A 96 -2.94 10.73 9.46
N LYS A 97 -2.44 11.22 10.61
CA LYS A 97 -3.24 12.05 11.52
C LYS A 97 -3.71 13.36 10.90
N ALA A 98 -2.97 13.92 9.96
CA ALA A 98 -3.37 15.14 9.26
C ALA A 98 -4.56 14.87 8.31
N GLU A 99 -4.50 13.78 7.54
CA GLU A 99 -5.58 13.35 6.64
C GLU A 99 -6.85 13.01 7.41
N HIS A 100 -6.73 12.30 8.54
CA HIS A 100 -7.87 12.01 9.42
C HIS A 100 -8.57 13.29 9.90
N LYS A 101 -7.81 14.28 10.39
CA LYS A 101 -8.36 15.58 10.80
C LYS A 101 -9.05 16.32 9.65
N GLN A 102 -8.51 16.20 8.43
CA GLN A 102 -9.11 16.80 7.25
C GLN A 102 -10.46 16.15 6.91
N LEU A 103 -10.56 14.82 7.04
CA LEU A 103 -11.84 14.09 6.90
C LEU A 103 -12.86 14.54 7.95
N GLU A 104 -12.45 14.69 9.21
CA GLU A 104 -13.33 15.20 10.28
C GLU A 104 -13.85 16.61 9.96
N LEU A 105 -12.96 17.51 9.52
CA LEU A 105 -13.33 18.88 9.14
C LEU A 105 -14.35 18.89 8.01
N ILE A 106 -14.13 18.12 6.94
CA ILE A 106 -15.04 18.01 5.81
C ILE A 106 -16.40 17.44 6.26
N ARG A 107 -16.40 16.44 7.15
CA ARG A 107 -17.63 15.89 7.74
C ARG A 107 -18.40 16.94 8.54
N ASP A 108 -17.72 17.73 9.36
CA ASP A 108 -18.36 18.76 10.17
C ASP A 108 -18.94 19.89 9.32
N ILE A 109 -18.23 20.28 8.25
CA ILE A 109 -18.76 21.20 7.23
C ILE A 109 -20.01 20.62 6.56
N ARG A 110 -19.96 19.36 6.11
CA ARG A 110 -21.12 18.67 5.52
C ARG A 110 -22.29 18.62 6.49
N ASN A 111 -22.06 18.26 7.75
CA ASN A 111 -23.11 18.15 8.77
C ASN A 111 -23.80 19.49 9.00
N ARG A 112 -23.04 20.59 9.12
CA ARG A 112 -23.59 21.94 9.20
C ARG A 112 -24.38 22.33 7.94
N ALA A 113 -23.88 21.99 6.76
CA ALA A 113 -24.55 22.27 5.51
C ALA A 113 -25.84 21.45 5.33
N ALA A 114 -25.90 20.21 5.81
CA ALA A 114 -27.06 19.33 5.67
C ALA A 114 -28.15 19.62 6.71
N HIS A 115 -27.78 20.05 7.93
CA HIS A 115 -28.74 20.29 8.99
C HIS A 115 -29.58 21.56 8.75
N PRO A 116 -30.90 21.56 8.99
CA PRO A 116 -31.76 22.74 8.90
C PRO A 116 -31.58 23.65 10.14
N SER A 117 -30.36 24.12 10.39
CA SER A 117 -30.02 25.02 11.51
C SER A 117 -30.18 26.51 11.21
N GLY A 118 -30.62 26.85 9.99
CA GLY A 118 -30.69 28.26 9.51
C GLY A 118 -29.34 28.82 9.05
N VAL A 119 -28.24 28.06 9.15
CA VAL A 119 -26.93 28.44 8.63
C VAL A 119 -26.88 28.18 7.12
N HIS A 120 -26.68 29.23 6.34
CA HIS A 120 -26.51 29.12 4.89
C HIS A 120 -25.04 28.86 4.54
N ALA A 121 -24.78 27.76 3.85
CA ALA A 121 -23.47 27.49 3.27
C ALA A 121 -23.08 28.62 2.31
N LYS A 122 -21.84 29.13 2.45
CA LYS A 122 -21.32 30.23 1.63
C LYS A 122 -20.58 29.67 0.41
N ALA A 123 -20.44 30.50 -0.63
CA ALA A 123 -19.67 30.17 -1.83
C ALA A 123 -18.23 29.75 -1.47
N GLU A 124 -17.54 30.49 -0.61
CA GLU A 124 -16.16 30.17 -0.21
C GLU A 124 -16.04 28.82 0.50
N GLU A 125 -17.03 28.46 1.31
CA GLU A 125 -17.04 27.18 2.03
C GLU A 125 -17.24 26.01 1.07
N ALA A 126 -18.14 26.14 0.10
CA ALA A 126 -18.32 25.14 -0.95
C ALA A 126 -17.09 25.01 -1.85
N ARG A 127 -16.46 26.13 -2.23
CA ARG A 127 -15.22 26.13 -3.03
C ARG A 127 -14.07 25.48 -2.27
N TYR A 128 -13.94 25.76 -0.98
CA TYR A 128 -12.95 25.14 -0.11
C TYR A 128 -13.12 23.61 -0.07
N VAL A 129 -14.33 23.11 0.24
CA VAL A 129 -14.59 21.66 0.29
C VAL A 129 -14.33 21.01 -1.07
N TYR A 130 -14.81 21.61 -2.15
CA TYR A 130 -14.62 21.10 -3.51
C TYR A 130 -13.14 20.92 -3.84
N ARG A 131 -12.34 21.98 -3.63
CA ARG A 131 -10.90 21.97 -3.92
C ARG A 131 -10.16 20.97 -3.04
N VAL A 132 -10.41 20.99 -1.73
CA VAL A 132 -9.75 20.09 -0.77
C VAL A 132 -10.06 18.63 -1.10
N VAL A 133 -11.30 18.29 -1.40
CA VAL A 133 -11.67 16.91 -1.77
C VAL A 133 -10.87 16.44 -2.98
N ILE A 134 -10.68 17.29 -4.00
CA ILE A 134 -9.90 16.93 -5.17
C ILE A 134 -8.40 16.85 -4.86
N ASP A 135 -7.83 17.94 -4.33
CA ASP A 135 -6.38 18.10 -4.16
C ASP A 135 -5.81 17.11 -3.12
N ASP A 136 -6.53 16.91 -2.01
CA ASP A 136 -6.04 16.06 -0.93
C ASP A 136 -6.43 14.59 -1.15
N PHE A 137 -7.57 14.29 -1.79
CA PHE A 137 -8.12 12.93 -1.83
C PHE A 137 -8.29 12.34 -3.24
N LEU A 138 -9.13 12.93 -4.10
CA LEU A 138 -9.50 12.29 -5.36
C LEU A 138 -8.36 12.26 -6.39
N SER A 139 -7.43 13.22 -6.33
CA SER A 139 -6.25 13.27 -7.20
C SER A 139 -5.09 12.40 -6.70
N ARG A 140 -5.18 11.85 -5.48
CA ARG A 140 -4.08 11.15 -4.80
C ARG A 140 -4.42 9.70 -4.48
N GLN A 141 -3.42 8.83 -4.58
CA GLN A 141 -3.50 7.50 -3.98
C GLN A 141 -3.19 7.60 -2.48
N LEU A 142 -4.20 7.95 -1.67
CA LEU A 142 -4.03 8.26 -0.24
C LEU A 142 -3.62 7.06 0.63
N LEU A 143 -4.06 5.86 0.26
CA LEU A 143 -3.79 4.70 1.10
C LEU A 143 -2.36 4.23 0.90
N LYS A 144 -1.59 4.14 2.00
CA LYS A 144 -0.20 3.67 1.97
C LYS A 144 -0.11 2.27 1.34
N THR A 145 0.39 2.22 0.11
CA THR A 145 0.54 0.98 -0.69
C THR A 145 1.85 0.24 -0.40
N THR A 146 2.67 0.74 0.52
CA THR A 146 4.00 0.17 0.86
C THR A 146 3.92 -1.28 1.33
N HIS A 147 2.76 -1.72 1.84
CA HIS A 147 2.53 -3.10 2.25
C HIS A 147 2.60 -4.11 1.09
N ALA A 148 2.21 -3.73 -0.14
CA ALA A 148 2.32 -4.61 -1.32
C ALA A 148 3.79 -4.87 -1.66
N ALA A 149 4.60 -3.81 -1.62
CA ALA A 149 6.04 -3.89 -1.77
C ALA A 149 6.68 -4.70 -0.63
N ASP A 150 6.24 -4.52 0.63
CA ASP A 150 6.72 -5.31 1.76
C ASP A 150 6.35 -6.80 1.63
N ALA A 151 5.20 -7.13 1.06
CA ALA A 151 4.79 -8.51 0.79
C ALA A 151 5.65 -9.16 -0.30
N VAL A 152 5.97 -8.41 -1.37
CA VAL A 152 6.91 -8.87 -2.41
C VAL A 152 8.30 -9.11 -1.82
N LEU A 153 8.80 -8.21 -0.97
CA LEU A 153 10.09 -8.37 -0.27
C LEU A 153 10.09 -9.61 0.64
N ALA A 154 9.00 -9.86 1.37
CA ALA A 154 8.88 -11.04 2.22
C ALA A 154 8.87 -12.35 1.41
N ARG A 155 8.27 -12.36 0.20
CA ARG A 155 8.31 -13.52 -0.71
C ARG A 155 9.68 -13.73 -1.33
N LEU A 156 10.37 -12.65 -1.70
CA LEU A 156 11.76 -12.67 -2.19
C LEU A 156 12.73 -13.30 -1.19
N THR A 157 12.42 -13.23 0.11
CA THR A 157 13.26 -13.82 1.17
C THR A 157 13.03 -15.33 1.32
N LYS A 158 12.05 -15.92 0.62
CA LYS A 158 11.79 -17.37 0.65
C LYS A 158 12.49 -18.04 -0.52
N ASP A 159 13.17 -19.16 -0.27
CA ASP A 159 14.04 -19.88 -1.22
C ASP A 159 13.36 -20.39 -2.52
N ASN A 160 12.03 -20.29 -2.62
CA ASN A 160 11.27 -20.89 -3.72
C ASN A 160 10.61 -19.86 -4.66
N LEU A 161 10.90 -18.55 -4.53
CA LEU A 161 10.30 -17.58 -5.45
C LEU A 161 10.81 -17.75 -6.89
N PHE A 162 12.08 -18.14 -7.03
CA PHE A 162 12.71 -18.44 -8.31
C PHE A 162 13.08 -19.93 -8.37
N PRO A 163 12.24 -20.78 -8.97
CA PRO A 163 12.39 -22.24 -8.91
C PRO A 163 13.51 -22.81 -9.81
N GLY A 164 14.24 -21.97 -10.54
CA GLY A 164 15.32 -22.36 -11.44
C GLY A 164 16.37 -21.25 -11.61
N ASN A 165 17.34 -21.45 -12.50
CA ASN A 165 18.39 -20.46 -12.81
C ASN A 165 18.20 -19.80 -14.19
N ASP A 166 17.03 -19.98 -14.80
CA ASP A 166 16.73 -19.38 -16.10
C ASP A 166 16.34 -17.91 -15.94
N PHE A 167 17.03 -17.04 -16.69
CA PHE A 167 16.88 -15.59 -16.56
C PHE A 167 15.56 -15.10 -17.13
N ASP A 168 15.06 -15.72 -18.19
CA ASP A 168 13.78 -15.36 -18.81
C ASP A 168 12.61 -15.73 -17.89
N ASP A 169 12.68 -16.89 -17.24
CA ASP A 169 11.73 -17.29 -16.19
C ASP A 169 11.74 -16.32 -15.00
N HIS A 170 12.91 -15.83 -14.57
CA HIS A 170 13.01 -14.84 -13.49
C HIS A 170 12.36 -13.52 -13.86
N ILE A 171 12.57 -13.05 -15.09
CA ILE A 171 11.91 -11.83 -15.59
C ILE A 171 10.39 -12.03 -15.61
N LEU A 172 9.91 -13.20 -16.05
CA LEU A 172 8.49 -13.49 -16.13
C LEU A 172 7.84 -13.48 -14.74
N ILE A 173 8.47 -14.14 -13.76
CA ILE A 173 8.02 -14.19 -12.38
C ILE A 173 8.06 -12.80 -11.74
N ALA A 174 9.16 -12.05 -11.91
CA ALA A 174 9.29 -10.70 -11.37
C ALA A 174 8.25 -9.73 -11.96
N LYS A 175 7.95 -9.84 -13.26
CA LYS A 175 6.89 -9.05 -13.91
C LYS A 175 5.51 -9.42 -13.35
N ALA A 176 5.22 -10.70 -13.14
CA ALA A 176 3.97 -11.13 -12.54
C ALA A 176 3.81 -10.62 -11.11
N GLU A 177 4.88 -10.69 -10.30
CA GLU A 177 4.90 -10.19 -8.93
C GLU A 177 4.77 -8.66 -8.88
N LEU A 178 5.40 -7.93 -9.81
CA LEU A 178 5.32 -6.47 -9.91
C LEU A 178 4.01 -5.97 -10.51
N ALA A 179 3.29 -6.78 -11.29
CA ALA A 179 1.98 -6.42 -11.84
C ALA A 179 0.94 -6.20 -10.74
N GLU A 180 1.06 -6.94 -9.64
CA GLU A 180 0.23 -6.80 -8.44
C GLU A 180 0.69 -5.66 -7.51
N VAL A 181 1.85 -5.06 -7.79
CA VAL A 181 2.38 -3.91 -7.04
C VAL A 181 2.04 -2.63 -7.78
N ASN A 182 1.29 -1.76 -7.12
CA ASN A 182 0.99 -0.43 -7.64
C ASN A 182 2.30 0.32 -8.04
N PRO A 183 2.37 0.93 -9.24
CA PRO A 183 3.56 1.68 -9.68
C PRO A 183 4.09 2.70 -8.68
N ALA A 184 3.21 3.33 -7.88
CA ALA A 184 3.61 4.28 -6.84
C ALA A 184 4.43 3.63 -5.70
N ALA A 185 4.30 2.32 -5.48
CA ALA A 185 5.07 1.56 -4.49
C ALA A 185 6.42 1.05 -5.03
N HIS A 186 6.69 1.18 -6.33
CA HIS A 186 7.94 0.68 -6.95
C HIS A 186 9.18 1.41 -6.41
N ALA A 187 9.11 2.73 -6.20
CA ALA A 187 10.22 3.50 -5.64
C ALA A 187 10.60 3.04 -4.21
N TYR A 188 9.59 2.73 -3.39
CA TYR A 188 9.78 2.19 -2.04
C TYR A 188 10.35 0.76 -2.07
N LEU A 189 9.83 -0.09 -2.98
CA LEU A 189 10.34 -1.44 -3.19
C LEU A 189 11.83 -1.43 -3.57
N ILE A 190 12.22 -0.59 -4.54
CA ILE A 190 13.61 -0.43 -5.00
C ILE A 190 14.50 0.06 -3.86
N ALA A 191 14.06 1.07 -3.10
CA ALA A 191 14.84 1.60 -1.97
C ALA A 191 15.12 0.53 -0.91
N LYS A 192 14.12 -0.31 -0.59
CA LYS A 192 14.30 -1.43 0.35
C LYS A 192 15.17 -2.55 -0.20
N LEU A 193 15.05 -2.90 -1.49
CA LEU A 193 15.92 -3.89 -2.14
C LEU A 193 17.39 -3.47 -2.10
N VAL A 194 17.70 -2.21 -2.45
CA VAL A 194 19.06 -1.68 -2.39
C VAL A 194 19.61 -1.70 -0.95
N ALA A 195 18.78 -1.36 0.04
CA ALA A 195 19.16 -1.42 1.45
C ALA A 195 19.33 -2.85 1.99
N ALA A 196 18.67 -3.84 1.39
CA ALA A 196 18.83 -5.26 1.73
C ALA A 196 20.11 -5.84 1.12
N GLN A 197 20.40 -5.54 -0.16
CA GLN A 197 21.63 -5.97 -0.83
C GLN A 197 22.88 -5.48 -0.11
N ARG A 198 22.91 -4.20 0.27
CA ARG A 198 24.02 -3.59 1.02
C ARG A 198 24.26 -4.22 2.40
N ARG A 199 23.24 -4.89 2.97
CA ARG A 199 23.37 -5.63 4.23
C ARG A 199 23.85 -7.07 4.01
N GLY A 200 23.52 -7.69 2.88
CA GLY A 200 23.99 -9.02 2.50
C GLY A 200 25.47 -9.09 2.10
N ASP A 201 26.04 -7.99 1.60
CA ASP A 201 27.47 -7.91 1.23
C ASP A 201 28.43 -7.85 2.45
N GLY A 202 27.91 -7.82 3.68
CA GLY A 202 28.69 -7.72 4.93
C GLY A 202 28.79 -8.99 5.78
N GLU A 203 28.06 -10.07 5.42
CA GLU A 203 28.15 -11.36 6.11
C GLU A 203 29.08 -12.27 5.29
N GLU A 204 30.34 -12.35 5.71
CA GLU A 204 31.35 -13.23 5.11
C GLU A 204 30.86 -14.67 5.21
N ARG A 205 30.59 -15.30 4.05
CA ARG A 205 30.16 -16.70 3.96
C ARG A 205 31.19 -17.57 4.69
N PRO A 206 30.83 -18.37 5.70
CA PRO A 206 31.79 -19.24 6.35
C PRO A 206 32.38 -20.21 5.31
N PRO A 207 33.67 -20.57 5.44
CA PRO A 207 34.35 -21.35 4.42
C PRO A 207 33.64 -22.68 4.23
N ASP A 208 33.25 -22.92 2.98
CA ASP A 208 32.66 -24.16 2.46
C ASP A 208 33.65 -25.31 2.69
N ASP A 209 33.38 -26.16 3.69
CA ASP A 209 34.09 -27.42 3.94
C ASP A 209 33.85 -28.37 2.75
N ARG A 210 34.61 -28.15 1.67
CA ARG A 210 34.70 -29.10 0.57
C ARG A 210 35.48 -30.31 1.04
N GLU A 211 34.79 -31.44 1.15
CA GLU A 211 35.41 -32.76 1.29
C GLU A 211 36.50 -32.98 0.21
N PRO A 212 37.67 -33.54 0.57
CA PRO A 212 38.73 -33.77 -0.40
C PRO A 212 38.52 -35.12 -1.10
N PHE A 213 37.91 -35.09 -2.28
CA PHE A 213 38.00 -36.21 -3.23
C PHE A 213 39.25 -36.08 -4.11
N GLY A 214 40.19 -37.02 -3.94
CA GLY A 214 40.93 -37.60 -5.06
C GLY A 214 42.47 -37.46 -5.04
N GLY A 215 43.17 -38.58 -4.80
CA GLY A 215 44.60 -38.68 -5.10
C GLY A 215 45.27 -40.00 -4.71
N ARG A 216 44.95 -41.12 -5.37
CA ARG A 216 45.80 -42.33 -5.34
C ARG A 216 47.11 -42.08 -6.10
N ARG A 217 48.27 -42.45 -5.54
CA ARG A 217 49.20 -43.49 -6.08
C ARG A 217 50.52 -43.63 -5.29
N ARG A 218 50.71 -44.85 -4.77
CA ARG A 218 51.90 -45.76 -4.75
C ARG A 218 53.30 -45.24 -4.38
N GLY A 219 53.87 -45.91 -3.37
CA GLY A 219 55.30 -46.16 -3.19
C GLY A 219 55.59 -47.02 -1.95
N HIS A 220 55.80 -48.33 -2.14
CA HIS A 220 56.38 -49.31 -1.19
C HIS A 220 57.84 -49.58 -1.67
N PRO A 221 58.73 -50.35 -0.99
CA PRO A 221 58.66 -51.00 0.34
C PRO A 221 59.95 -50.88 1.19
N GLY A 222 59.93 -51.36 2.44
CA GLY A 222 61.16 -51.75 3.11
C GLY A 222 61.13 -51.88 4.63
N LEU A 223 61.21 -53.14 5.06
CA LEU A 223 61.84 -53.68 6.27
C LEU A 223 60.93 -54.00 7.49
N ASP A 224 60.99 -55.31 7.79
CA ASP A 224 60.27 -56.15 8.74
C ASP A 224 60.89 -56.10 10.18
N PRO A 225 60.30 -56.80 11.18
CA PRO A 225 60.22 -56.40 12.60
C PRO A 225 61.31 -57.05 13.50
N PRO A 226 61.19 -56.95 14.85
CA PRO A 226 60.85 -58.18 15.58
C PRO A 226 59.94 -58.02 16.82
N GLN A 227 59.56 -59.19 17.32
CA GLN A 227 58.58 -59.59 18.33
C GLN A 227 58.95 -59.34 19.81
N ALA A 228 57.94 -59.60 20.67
CA ALA A 228 57.97 -60.02 22.09
C ALA A 228 58.25 -58.90 23.12
N ASP A 229 57.56 -58.81 24.26
CA ASP A 229 57.41 -59.88 25.25
C ASP A 229 56.22 -59.67 26.22
N ARG A 230 55.87 -60.78 26.85
CA ARG A 230 54.89 -61.09 27.90
C ARG A 230 55.07 -60.18 29.12
N GLY A 231 54.03 -59.74 29.83
CA GLY A 231 53.20 -60.55 30.72
C GLY A 231 52.76 -59.70 31.94
N PRO A 232 51.81 -60.19 32.76
CA PRO A 232 50.93 -59.39 33.62
C PRO A 232 51.32 -59.49 35.11
N VAL A 233 50.96 -58.52 35.97
CA VAL A 233 50.69 -58.78 37.39
C VAL A 233 49.73 -57.73 37.99
N SER A 234 48.60 -58.26 38.48
CA SER A 234 47.70 -57.83 39.59
C SER A 234 47.02 -56.47 39.61
#